data_AF-A0A534LV70-F1
#
_entry.id   AF-A0A534LV70-F1
#
_cell.length_a   1.000
_cell.length_b   1.000
_cell.length_c   1.000
_cell.angle_alpha   90.00
_cell.angle_beta   90.00
_cell.angle_gamma   90.00
#
_symmetry.space_group_name_H-M   'P 1'
#
loop_
_entity.id
_entity.type
_entity.pdbx_description
1 polymer ?
#
loop_
_entity_poly.entity_id
_entity_poly.type
_entity_poly.pdbx_seq_one_letter_code
_entity_poly.pdbx_strand_id
1 'polypeptide(L)'
;MRRLTALFIALVFAHLLVVLVHTVAHLELQIIPPPTDTVFILGVILIGPVAALPILRFNRPLASGLLIVVMAAAFAYGFQSHFVIPGPDQVSIVTSDPWTVVFVVTAIGIGILELLATVVAVSMFGRSLRNPSGSPAR
;
A
#
# COMPACT_ATOMS: atom_id res chain seq x y z
N MET A 1 8.60 9.45 18.35
CA MET A 1 7.24 9.27 17.80
C MET A 1 6.94 10.17 16.60
N ARG A 2 7.15 11.49 16.68
CA ARG A 2 6.87 12.43 15.58
C ARG A 2 7.43 12.04 14.19
N ARG A 3 8.70 11.59 14.11
CA ARG A 3 9.31 11.13 12.84
C ARG A 3 8.61 9.90 12.24
N LEU A 4 8.23 8.91 13.05
CA LEU A 4 7.50 7.73 12.57
C LEU A 4 6.10 8.09 12.09
N THR A 5 5.41 8.99 12.78
CA THR A 5 4.11 9.50 12.33
C THR A 5 4.23 10.21 10.98
N ALA A 6 5.25 11.04 10.79
CA ALA A 6 5.48 11.70 9.50
C ALA A 6 5.78 10.68 8.39
N LEU A 7 6.62 9.68 8.65
CA LEU A 7 6.92 8.61 7.68
C LEU A 7 5.69 7.76 7.35
N PHE A 8 4.88 7.40 8.34
CA PHE A 8 3.64 6.67 8.14
C PHE A 8 2.71 7.42 7.17
N ILE A 9 2.49 8.71 7.43
CA ILE A 9 1.63 9.55 6.60
C ILE A 9 2.22 9.72 5.20
N ALA A 10 3.53 10.00 5.11
CA ALA A 10 4.22 10.18 3.84
C ALA A 10 4.17 8.92 2.97
N LEU A 11 4.36 7.73 3.56
CA LEU A 11 4.30 6.47 2.84
C LEU A 11 2.89 6.14 2.36
N VAL A 12 1.84 6.42 3.15
CA VAL A 12 0.45 6.24 2.69
C VAL A 12 0.14 7.13 1.49
N PHE A 13 0.54 8.41 1.52
CA PHE A 13 0.30 9.30 0.38
C PHE A 13 1.17 8.98 -0.83
N ALA A 14 2.44 8.61 -0.63
CA ALA A 14 3.31 8.16 -1.71
C ALA A 14 2.75 6.90 -2.36
N HIS A 15 2.33 5.92 -1.56
CA HIS A 15 1.66 4.71 -2.04
C HIS A 15 0.41 5.03 -2.85
N LEU A 16 -0.50 5.85 -2.29
CA LEU A 16 -1.72 6.27 -2.99
C LEU A 16 -1.41 6.92 -4.34
N LEU A 17 -0.43 7.82 -4.40
CA LEU A 17 -0.04 8.49 -5.64
C LEU A 17 0.44 7.49 -6.69
N VAL A 18 1.35 6.57 -6.32
CA VAL A 18 1.90 5.59 -7.25
C VAL A 18 0.83 4.58 -7.70
N VAL A 19 -0.06 4.15 -6.80
CA VAL A 19 -1.22 3.29 -7.14
C VAL A 19 -2.15 3.97 -8.15
N LEU A 20 -2.42 5.27 -8.02
CA LEU A 20 -3.25 5.99 -8.99
C LEU A 20 -2.59 6.04 -10.37
N VAL A 21 -1.28 6.30 -10.44
CA VAL A 21 -0.53 6.25 -11.71
C VAL A 21 -0.52 4.84 -12.30
N HIS A 22 -0.31 3.82 -11.47
CA HIS A 22 -0.35 2.42 -11.88
C HIS A 22 -1.72 2.01 -12.41
N THR A 23 -2.80 2.52 -11.79
CA THR A 23 -4.17 2.32 -12.25
C THR A 23 -4.37 2.89 -13.66
N VAL A 24 -3.81 4.07 -13.95
CA VAL A 24 -3.84 4.62 -15.33
C VAL A 24 -3.11 3.70 -16.31
N ALA A 25 -1.95 3.16 -15.93
CA ALA A 25 -1.23 2.21 -16.78
C ALA A 25 -2.05 0.93 -17.05
N HIS A 26 -2.76 0.39 -16.05
CA HIS A 26 -3.71 -0.71 -16.24
C HIS A 26 -4.80 -0.37 -17.26
N LEU A 27 -5.39 0.82 -17.16
CA LEU A 27 -6.45 1.27 -18.06
C LEU A 27 -5.93 1.44 -19.49
N GLU A 28 -4.78 2.06 -19.67
CA GLU A 28 -4.19 2.29 -21.00
C GLU A 28 -3.76 0.98 -21.67
N LEU A 29 -3.22 0.03 -20.90
CA LEU A 29 -2.87 -1.30 -21.39
C LEU A 29 -4.07 -2.25 -21.49
N GLN A 30 -5.28 -1.79 -21.10
CA GLN A 30 -6.51 -2.60 -21.06
C GLN A 30 -6.37 -3.89 -20.22
N ILE A 31 -5.52 -3.86 -19.19
CA ILE A 31 -5.32 -4.94 -18.23
C ILE A 31 -6.32 -4.73 -17.10
N ILE A 32 -7.52 -5.27 -17.26
CA ILE A 32 -8.61 -5.07 -16.29
C ILE A 32 -8.70 -6.28 -15.36
N PRO A 33 -8.56 -6.09 -14.02
CA PRO A 33 -8.70 -7.17 -13.07
C PRO A 33 -10.14 -7.71 -13.05
N PRO A 34 -10.35 -8.99 -12.71
CA PRO A 34 -11.70 -9.53 -12.52
C PRO A 34 -12.42 -8.82 -11.35
N PRO A 35 -13.76 -8.93 -11.25
CA PRO A 35 -14.52 -8.21 -10.23
C PRO A 35 -14.10 -8.49 -8.79
N THR A 36 -13.71 -9.73 -8.48
CA THR A 36 -13.23 -10.14 -7.14
C THR A 36 -11.97 -9.38 -6.74
N ASP A 37 -11.04 -9.30 -7.67
CA ASP A 37 -9.75 -8.64 -7.51
C ASP A 37 -9.95 -7.14 -7.43
N THR A 38 -10.86 -6.59 -8.23
CA THR A 38 -11.25 -5.18 -8.15
C THR A 38 -11.74 -4.80 -6.75
N VAL A 39 -12.58 -5.64 -6.13
CA VAL A 39 -13.05 -5.39 -4.74
C VAL A 39 -11.88 -5.42 -3.75
N PHE A 40 -10.96 -6.38 -3.90
CA PHE A 40 -9.77 -6.45 -3.05
C PHE A 40 -8.87 -5.22 -3.23
N ILE A 41 -8.57 -4.83 -4.47
CA ILE A 41 -7.73 -3.66 -4.80
C ILE A 41 -8.35 -2.39 -4.21
N LEU A 42 -9.64 -2.16 -4.43
CA LEU A 42 -10.31 -0.97 -3.89
C LEU A 42 -10.34 -0.97 -2.37
N GLY A 43 -10.71 -2.08 -1.73
CA GLY A 43 -10.84 -2.15 -0.28
C GLY A 43 -9.49 -2.13 0.46
N VAL A 44 -8.53 -2.92 -0.03
CA VAL A 44 -7.27 -3.22 0.67
C VAL A 44 -6.12 -2.34 0.19
N ILE A 45 -6.00 -2.10 -1.12
CA ILE A 45 -4.86 -1.35 -1.67
C ILE A 45 -5.16 0.15 -1.68
N LEU A 46 -6.39 0.55 -2.02
CA LEU A 46 -6.75 1.97 -2.13
C LEU A 46 -7.31 2.53 -0.82
N ILE A 47 -8.43 1.99 -0.32
CA ILE A 47 -9.17 2.57 0.81
C ILE A 47 -8.50 2.26 2.15
N GLY A 48 -8.07 1.02 2.38
CA GLY A 48 -7.48 0.57 3.64
C GLY A 48 -6.35 1.47 4.18
N PRO A 49 -5.30 1.75 3.39
CA PRO A 49 -4.20 2.63 3.78
C PRO A 49 -4.66 4.04 4.16
N VAL A 50 -5.56 4.62 3.36
CA VAL A 50 -6.07 5.98 3.58
C VAL A 50 -6.94 6.01 4.84
N ALA A 51 -7.74 4.99 5.08
CA ALA A 51 -8.57 4.85 6.28
C ALA A 51 -7.72 4.77 7.58
N ALA A 52 -6.46 4.34 7.50
CA ALA A 52 -5.56 4.34 8.65
C ALA A 52 -5.16 5.77 9.11
N LEU A 53 -5.21 6.77 8.22
CA LEU A 53 -4.83 8.16 8.54
C LEU A 53 -5.74 8.84 9.59
N PRO A 54 -7.08 8.85 9.46
CA PRO A 54 -7.93 9.42 10.51
C PRO A 54 -7.84 8.63 11.81
N ILE A 55 -7.72 7.29 11.75
CA ILE A 55 -7.58 6.44 12.94
C ILE A 55 -6.29 6.80 13.69
N LEU A 56 -5.21 7.12 12.99
CA LEU A 56 -3.91 7.45 13.58
C LEU A 56 -3.97 8.60 14.59
N ARG A 57 -4.92 9.53 14.40
CA ARG A 57 -5.13 10.66 15.31
C ARG A 57 -5.64 10.23 16.68
N PHE A 58 -6.50 9.21 16.72
CA PHE A 58 -7.26 8.82 17.91
C PHE A 58 -6.77 7.51 18.53
N ASN A 59 -6.29 6.56 17.71
CA ASN A 59 -5.89 5.23 18.14
C ASN A 59 -4.69 4.74 17.31
N ARG A 60 -3.47 5.05 17.77
CA ARG A 60 -2.23 4.68 17.07
C ARG A 60 -2.04 3.16 16.93
N PRO A 61 -2.28 2.33 17.96
CA PRO A 61 -2.22 0.88 17.81
C PRO A 61 -3.16 0.38 16.72
N LEU A 62 -4.43 0.81 16.72
CA LEU A 62 -5.39 0.38 15.70
C LEU A 62 -4.99 0.82 14.29
N ALA A 63 -4.57 2.08 14.11
CA ALA A 63 -4.09 2.57 12.82
C ALA A 63 -2.87 1.81 12.32
N SER A 64 -1.92 1.51 13.20
CA SER A 64 -0.73 0.74 12.84
C SER A 64 -1.09 -0.70 12.50
N GLY A 65 -1.95 -1.35 13.29
CA GLY A 65 -2.42 -2.71 13.02
C GLY A 65 -3.14 -2.80 11.68
N LEU A 66 -4.04 -1.85 11.38
CA LEU A 66 -4.71 -1.76 10.08
C LEU A 66 -3.67 -1.61 8.96
N LEU A 67 -2.74 -0.65 9.07
CA LEU A 67 -1.76 -0.42 8.01
C LEU A 67 -0.84 -1.64 7.77
N ILE A 68 -0.44 -2.36 8.82
CA ILE A 68 0.33 -3.61 8.69
C ILE A 68 -0.43 -4.63 7.85
N VAL A 69 -1.69 -4.90 8.22
CA VAL A 69 -2.50 -5.93 7.56
C VAL A 69 -2.73 -5.57 6.09
N VAL A 70 -3.16 -4.35 5.81
CA VAL A 70 -3.49 -3.95 4.43
C VAL A 70 -2.26 -3.85 3.54
N MET A 71 -1.13 -3.31 4.03
CA MET A 71 0.10 -3.22 3.24
C MET A 71 0.76 -4.58 3.01
N ALA A 72 0.74 -5.48 3.99
CA ALA A 72 1.26 -6.84 3.83
C ALA A 72 0.39 -7.66 2.86
N ALA A 73 -0.94 -7.52 2.95
CA ALA A 73 -1.87 -8.17 2.03
C ALA A 73 -1.75 -7.61 0.60
N ALA A 74 -1.63 -6.29 0.46
CA ALA A 74 -1.40 -5.63 -0.81
C ALA A 74 -0.10 -6.11 -1.47
N PHE A 75 1.01 -6.15 -0.71
CA PHE A 75 2.28 -6.70 -1.19
C PHE A 75 2.17 -8.16 -1.62
N ALA A 76 1.55 -9.01 -0.81
CA ALA A 76 1.38 -10.41 -1.17
C ALA A 76 0.61 -10.58 -2.48
N TYR A 77 -0.51 -9.85 -2.62
CA TYR A 77 -1.33 -9.87 -3.83
C TYR A 77 -0.55 -9.34 -5.05
N GLY A 78 -0.03 -8.12 -4.98
CA GLY A 78 0.67 -7.47 -6.10
C GLY A 78 1.96 -8.18 -6.48
N PHE A 79 2.70 -8.73 -5.51
CA PHE A 79 3.88 -9.54 -5.81
C PHE A 79 3.51 -10.81 -6.58
N GLN A 80 2.44 -11.50 -6.15
CA GLN A 80 1.98 -12.70 -6.83
C GLN A 80 1.48 -12.39 -8.24
N SER A 81 0.65 -11.36 -8.41
CA SER A 81 0.05 -11.01 -9.70
C SER A 81 1.10 -10.50 -10.70
N HIS A 82 1.92 -9.53 -10.29
CA HIS A 82 2.84 -8.88 -11.22
C HIS A 82 4.13 -9.64 -11.48
N PHE A 83 4.59 -10.51 -10.57
CA PHE A 83 5.93 -11.10 -10.65
C PHE A 83 5.95 -12.62 -10.67
N VAL A 84 4.94 -13.31 -10.13
CA VAL A 84 4.98 -14.77 -9.94
C VAL A 84 4.06 -15.49 -10.91
N ILE A 85 2.79 -15.10 -10.98
CA ILE A 85 1.77 -15.82 -11.73
C ILE A 85 1.81 -15.34 -13.19
N PRO A 86 1.95 -16.24 -14.17
CA PRO A 86 1.82 -15.87 -15.57
C PRO A 86 0.42 -15.34 -15.87
N GLY A 87 0.36 -14.13 -16.39
CA GLY A 87 -0.89 -13.42 -16.63
C GLY A 87 -0.69 -12.12 -17.40
N PRO A 88 -1.79 -11.47 -17.81
CA PRO A 88 -1.73 -10.22 -18.56
C PRO A 88 -1.08 -9.07 -17.76
N ASP A 89 -1.08 -9.13 -16.42
CA ASP A 89 -0.48 -8.13 -15.54
C ASP A 89 0.96 -8.49 -15.10
N GLN A 90 1.54 -9.60 -15.60
CA GLN A 90 2.90 -9.98 -15.25
C GLN A 90 3.91 -9.09 -16.00
N VAL A 91 4.85 -8.49 -15.26
CA VAL A 91 5.78 -7.48 -15.77
C VAL A 91 6.73 -7.96 -16.88
N SER A 92 6.93 -9.28 -16.99
CA SER A 92 7.77 -9.89 -18.04
C SER A 92 6.99 -10.30 -19.29
N ILE A 93 5.66 -10.33 -19.23
CA ILE A 93 4.77 -10.78 -20.31
C ILE A 93 4.03 -9.61 -20.96
N VAL A 94 3.72 -8.58 -20.17
CA VAL A 94 2.96 -7.40 -20.61
C VAL A 94 3.46 -6.88 -21.96
N THR A 95 2.52 -6.55 -22.84
CA THR A 95 2.78 -6.16 -24.23
C THR A 95 3.71 -4.96 -24.30
N SER A 96 4.45 -4.82 -25.41
CA SER A 96 5.30 -3.65 -25.65
C SER A 96 4.44 -2.48 -26.15
N ASP A 97 4.18 -1.54 -25.25
CA ASP A 97 3.37 -0.32 -25.43
C ASP A 97 4.07 0.86 -24.70
N PRO A 98 3.83 2.13 -25.07
CA PRO A 98 4.39 3.28 -24.33
C PRO A 98 4.13 3.25 -22.82
N TRP A 99 3.02 2.67 -22.35
CA TRP A 99 2.67 2.59 -20.93
C TRP A 99 3.33 1.42 -20.19
N THR A 100 3.97 0.49 -20.89
CA THR A 100 4.60 -0.70 -20.29
C THR A 100 5.69 -0.32 -19.30
N VAL A 101 6.51 0.68 -19.63
CA VAL A 101 7.57 1.15 -18.70
C VAL A 101 6.95 1.73 -17.44
N VAL A 102 5.87 2.50 -17.57
CA VAL A 102 5.15 3.08 -16.42
C VAL A 102 4.57 1.97 -15.57
N PHE A 103 3.91 0.98 -16.18
CA PHE A 103 3.35 -0.18 -15.50
C PHE A 103 4.40 -0.91 -14.67
N VAL A 104 5.54 -1.29 -15.27
CA VAL A 104 6.60 -2.04 -14.59
C VAL A 104 7.25 -1.23 -13.47
N VAL A 105 7.61 0.03 -13.73
CA VAL A 105 8.27 0.89 -12.72
C VAL A 105 7.35 1.14 -11.54
N THR A 106 6.07 1.39 -11.79
CA THR A 106 5.09 1.61 -10.72
C THR A 106 4.77 0.34 -9.95
N ALA A 107 4.67 -0.82 -10.58
CA ALA A 107 4.50 -2.12 -9.89
C ALA A 107 5.64 -2.39 -8.90
N ILE A 108 6.90 -2.18 -9.32
CA ILE A 108 8.07 -2.30 -8.44
C ILE A 108 8.02 -1.25 -7.32
N GLY A 109 7.70 0.00 -7.65
CA GLY A 109 7.62 1.10 -6.69
C GLY A 109 6.56 0.86 -5.61
N ILE A 110 5.38 0.36 -5.99
CA ILE A 110 4.30 -0.01 -5.07
C ILE A 110 4.79 -1.08 -4.09
N GLY A 111 5.38 -2.17 -4.59
CA GLY A 111 5.89 -3.24 -3.73
C GLY A 111 6.92 -2.75 -2.70
N ILE A 112 7.83 -1.85 -3.10
CA ILE A 112 8.78 -1.22 -2.17
C ILE A 112 8.05 -0.37 -1.13
N LEU A 113 7.08 0.45 -1.54
CA LEU A 113 6.33 1.31 -0.64
C LEU A 113 5.51 0.50 0.37
N GLU A 114 4.90 -0.61 -0.04
CA GLU A 114 4.13 -1.50 0.83
C GLU A 114 5.01 -2.15 1.90
N LEU A 115 6.19 -2.64 1.51
CA LEU A 115 7.17 -3.19 2.47
C LEU A 115 7.65 -2.13 3.46
N LEU A 116 8.02 -0.93 2.98
CA LEU A 116 8.45 0.17 3.83
C LEU A 116 7.34 0.63 4.79
N ALA A 117 6.11 0.76 4.29
CA ALA A 117 4.93 1.12 5.07
C ALA A 117 4.65 0.07 6.16
N THR A 118 4.76 -1.21 5.81
CA THR A 118 4.64 -2.32 6.76
C THR A 118 5.69 -2.21 7.87
N VAL A 119 6.96 -2.02 7.53
CA VAL A 119 8.06 -1.88 8.51
C VAL A 119 7.85 -0.68 9.45
N VAL A 120 7.45 0.47 8.89
CA VAL A 120 7.14 1.67 9.68
C VAL A 120 5.94 1.43 10.60
N ALA A 121 4.90 0.77 10.11
CA ALA A 121 3.69 0.46 10.89
C ALA A 121 3.99 -0.53 12.03
N VAL A 122 4.75 -1.60 11.78
CA VAL A 122 5.24 -2.54 12.82
C VAL A 122 6.03 -1.79 13.89
N SER A 123 6.95 -0.93 13.47
CA SER A 123 7.77 -0.11 14.38
C SER A 123 6.92 0.82 15.23
N MET A 124 5.87 1.42 14.66
CA MET A 124 4.95 2.29 15.37
C MET A 124 4.02 1.53 16.32
N PHE A 125 3.52 0.36 15.90
CA PHE A 125 2.68 -0.51 16.72
C PHE A 125 3.42 -0.95 17.98
N GLY A 126 4.63 -1.52 17.83
CA GLY A 126 5.44 -1.97 18.96
C GLY A 126 5.78 -0.85 19.95
N ARG A 127 6.06 0.37 19.46
CA ARG A 127 6.30 1.54 20.32
C ARG A 127 5.04 2.02 21.04
N SER A 128 3.87 1.88 20.41
CA SER A 128 2.59 2.28 21.00
C SER A 128 2.15 1.32 22.12
N LEU A 129 2.47 0.03 22.01
CA LEU A 129 2.20 -0.94 23.07
C LEU A 129 3.12 -0.79 24.28
N ARG A 130 4.38 -0.40 24.08
CA ARG A 130 5.35 -0.23 25.17
C ARG A 130 5.12 1.04 26.00
N ASN A 131 4.45 2.04 25.46
CA ASN A 131 4.13 3.30 26.16
C ASN A 131 2.61 3.58 26.12
N PRO A 132 1.78 2.82 26.87
CA PRO A 132 0.32 2.97 26.84
C PRO A 132 -0.16 4.28 27.51
N SER A 133 0.64 4.85 28.40
CA SER A 133 0.30 6.02 29.23
C SER A 133 0.43 7.35 28.46
N GLY A 134 -0.24 7.46 27.32
CA GLY A 134 -0.51 8.74 26.69
C GLY A 134 -1.61 9.50 27.47
N SER A 135 -1.38 9.76 28.76
CA SER A 135 -2.19 10.74 29.47
C SER A 135 -1.91 12.11 28.83
N PRO A 136 -2.93 12.93 28.50
CA PRO A 136 -2.69 14.27 27.99
C PRO A 136 -1.93 15.05 29.07
N ALA A 137 -0.69 15.43 28.77
CA ALA A 137 -0.06 16.51 29.51
C ALA A 137 -0.97 17.73 29.33
N ARG A 138 -1.48 18.23 30.46
CA ARG A 138 -2.33 19.42 30.56
C ARG A 138 -1.72 20.62 29.87
#